data_AF-A0A256IAW9-F1
#
_entry.id   AF-A0A256IAW9-F1
#
_cell.length_a   1.000
_cell.length_b   1.000
_cell.length_c   1.000
_cell.angle_alpha   90.00
_cell.angle_beta   90.00
_cell.angle_gamma   90.00
#
_symmetry.space_group_name_H-M   'P 1'
#
loop_
_entity.id
_entity.type
_entity.pdbx_description
1 polymer ?
#
loop_
_entity_poly.entity_id
_entity_poly.type
_entity_poly.pdbx_seq_one_letter_code
_entity_poly.pdbx_strand_id
1 'polypeptide(L)'
;MTHKLRFLERVRQGLTGLLHLPLSAIGLYAERETPRDQYALTLRDPYTIVEARLHRLGFVRNLVSSLKFRDYATPEETSVASWVRYPDGALGSDSQLHLSLYIGPDRSTTDVYAHWEPSWIRHPIRHYRANDVDAEEGIERVRALFEREGVEYSVVPADERLTVGTEPAEN
;
A
#
# COMPACT_ATOMS: atom_id res chain seq x y z
N MET A 1 32.21 3.24 22.27
CA MET A 1 30.75 3.47 22.10
C MET A 1 30.15 2.43 21.13
N THR A 2 30.11 1.16 21.52
CA THR A 2 29.87 0.03 20.58
C THR A 2 28.86 -1.01 21.11
N HIS A 3 28.43 -0.90 22.36
CA HIS A 3 27.50 -1.85 22.97
C HIS A 3 26.02 -1.51 22.71
N LYS A 4 25.65 -0.23 22.59
CA LYS A 4 24.26 0.19 22.35
C LYS A 4 23.74 -0.20 20.95
N LEU A 5 24.60 -0.14 19.92
CA LEU A 5 24.26 -0.53 18.55
C LEU A 5 23.99 -2.04 18.43
N ARG A 6 24.85 -2.88 19.04
CA ARG A 6 24.65 -4.34 19.05
C ARG A 6 23.42 -4.78 19.86
N PHE A 7 23.05 -4.01 20.89
CA PHE A 7 21.83 -4.28 21.65
C PHE A 7 20.58 -3.97 20.81
N LEU A 8 20.56 -2.84 20.10
CA LEU A 8 19.47 -2.50 19.18
C LEU A 8 19.36 -3.48 18.01
N GLU A 9 20.49 -3.96 17.47
CA GLU A 9 20.51 -4.99 16.43
C GLU A 9 20.00 -6.35 16.93
N ARG A 10 20.31 -6.74 18.17
CA ARG A 10 19.77 -7.96 18.80
C ARG A 10 18.29 -7.84 19.13
N VAL A 11 17.81 -6.66 19.53
CA VAL A 11 16.37 -6.41 19.70
C VAL A 11 15.67 -6.47 18.33
N ARG A 12 16.29 -5.90 17.28
CA ARG A 12 15.81 -5.99 15.90
C ARG A 12 15.71 -7.44 15.41
N GLN A 13 16.74 -8.26 15.67
CA GLN A 13 16.79 -9.69 15.31
C GLN A 13 15.86 -10.57 16.18
N GLY A 14 15.69 -10.23 17.47
CA GLY A 14 14.80 -10.96 18.38
C GLY A 14 13.31 -10.71 18.10
N LEU A 15 12.95 -9.48 17.71
CA LEU A 15 11.59 -9.15 17.28
C LEU A 15 11.25 -9.73 15.90
N THR A 16 12.21 -9.84 14.98
CA THR A 16 11.98 -10.51 13.67
C THR A 16 11.80 -12.02 13.83
N GLY A 17 12.52 -12.67 14.75
CA GLY A 17 12.38 -14.11 15.01
C GLY A 17 11.02 -14.51 15.59
N LEU A 18 10.43 -13.68 16.46
CA LEU A 18 9.09 -13.90 17.01
C LEU A 18 7.95 -13.64 16.01
N LEU A 19 8.20 -12.83 14.98
CA LEU A 19 7.25 -12.57 13.90
C LEU A 19 7.20 -13.69 12.86
N HIS A 20 8.24 -14.51 12.72
CA HIS A 20 8.26 -15.60 11.73
C HIS A 20 7.42 -16.84 12.10
N LEU A 21 6.84 -16.91 13.31
CA LEU A 21 6.24 -18.15 13.84
C LEU A 21 4.71 -18.20 13.97
N PRO A 22 3.93 -17.20 13.50
CA PRO A 22 2.54 -17.47 13.12
C PRO A 22 2.14 -16.94 11.72
N LEU A 23 3.08 -16.42 10.92
CA LEU A 23 2.75 -15.83 9.60
C LEU A 23 2.42 -16.88 8.53
N SER A 24 2.99 -18.08 8.59
CA SER A 24 2.70 -19.17 7.64
C SER A 24 1.45 -19.98 7.97
N ALA A 25 0.98 -19.94 9.23
CA ALA A 25 -0.14 -20.77 9.70
C ALA A 25 -1.53 -20.16 9.45
N ILE A 26 -1.62 -18.88 9.07
CA ILE A 26 -2.89 -18.14 8.95
C ILE A 26 -3.36 -18.02 7.49
N GLY A 27 -2.69 -18.65 6.51
CA GLY A 27 -3.13 -18.56 5.11
C GLY A 27 -3.15 -17.12 4.58
N LEU A 28 -2.21 -16.29 5.05
CA LEU A 28 -2.08 -14.87 4.73
C LEU A 28 -1.56 -14.59 3.31
N TYR A 29 -1.54 -15.61 2.46
CA TYR A 29 -1.30 -15.47 1.03
C TYR A 29 -2.61 -15.79 0.31
N ALA A 30 -3.41 -14.75 0.09
CA ALA A 30 -4.62 -14.83 -0.70
C ALA A 30 -4.50 -13.80 -1.83
N GLU A 31 -4.32 -14.27 -3.06
CA GLU A 31 -4.48 -13.41 -4.24
C GLU A 31 -5.84 -12.73 -4.14
N ARG A 32 -5.82 -11.40 -4.10
CA ARG A 32 -7.05 -10.61 -4.01
C ARG A 32 -7.01 -9.54 -5.08
N GLU A 33 -8.15 -9.50 -5.74
CA GLU A 33 -8.58 -8.46 -6.64
C GLU A 33 -8.72 -7.13 -5.87
N THR A 34 -8.23 -6.03 -6.44
CA THR A 34 -8.34 -4.67 -5.88
C THR A 34 -9.50 -3.94 -6.58
N PRO A 35 -10.62 -3.75 -5.86
CA PRO A 35 -11.80 -3.09 -6.39
C PRO A 35 -11.52 -1.70 -6.98
N ARG A 36 -12.26 -1.36 -8.05
CA ARG A 36 -12.17 -0.08 -8.76
C ARG A 36 -12.45 1.13 -7.86
N ASP A 37 -13.32 0.98 -6.89
CA ASP A 37 -13.76 2.01 -5.95
C ASP A 37 -12.67 2.43 -4.95
N GLN A 38 -11.57 1.68 -4.85
CA GLN A 38 -10.43 2.03 -4.00
C GLN A 38 -9.43 2.97 -4.71
N TYR A 39 -9.63 3.31 -5.98
CA TYR A 39 -8.74 4.23 -6.68
C TYR A 39 -8.79 5.62 -6.04
N ALA A 40 -7.65 6.07 -5.52
CA ALA A 40 -7.56 7.34 -4.83
C ALA A 40 -7.02 8.44 -5.75
N LEU A 41 -5.88 8.21 -6.39
CA LEU A 41 -5.17 9.24 -7.16
C LEU A 41 -4.03 8.62 -7.99
N THR A 42 -3.46 9.43 -8.88
CA THR A 42 -2.25 9.15 -9.63
C THR A 42 -1.20 10.22 -9.31
N LEU A 43 0.01 9.78 -8.98
CA LEU A 43 1.18 10.63 -8.83
C LEU A 43 1.97 10.66 -10.13
N ARG A 44 2.44 11.86 -10.52
CA ARG A 44 3.37 12.04 -11.66
C ARG A 44 4.83 11.81 -11.24
N ASP A 45 5.04 10.73 -10.50
CA ASP A 45 6.34 10.33 -9.99
C ASP A 45 6.53 8.81 -10.19
N PRO A 46 7.73 8.36 -10.56
CA PRO A 46 8.08 6.94 -10.56
C PRO A 46 7.96 6.32 -9.17
N TYR A 47 7.67 5.02 -9.13
CA TYR A 47 7.47 4.25 -7.89
C TYR A 47 8.55 4.49 -6.82
N THR A 48 9.83 4.57 -7.20
CA THR A 48 10.94 4.73 -6.25
C THR A 48 10.88 6.07 -5.50
N ILE A 49 10.44 7.13 -6.18
CA ILE A 49 10.24 8.45 -5.59
C ILE A 49 9.03 8.43 -4.65
N VAL A 50 7.95 7.77 -5.08
CA VAL A 50 6.74 7.59 -4.28
C VAL A 50 7.02 6.77 -3.01
N GLU A 51 7.74 5.67 -3.12
CA GLU A 51 8.18 4.83 -1.99
C GLU A 51 8.96 5.66 -0.95
N ALA A 52 9.95 6.45 -1.39
CA ALA A 52 10.70 7.31 -0.51
C ALA A 52 9.83 8.39 0.15
N ARG A 53 8.83 8.92 -0.56
CA ARG A 53 7.86 9.90 -0.03
C ARG A 53 6.95 9.26 1.01
N LEU A 54 6.39 8.08 0.74
CA LEU A 54 5.53 7.36 1.68
C LEU A 54 6.25 7.06 3.00
N HIS A 55 7.52 6.65 2.93
CA HIS A 55 8.35 6.49 4.13
C HIS A 55 8.45 7.78 4.96
N ARG A 56 8.67 8.95 4.33
CA ARG A 56 8.72 10.24 5.02
C ARG A 56 7.37 10.62 5.64
N LEU A 57 6.26 10.19 5.03
CA LEU A 57 4.90 10.39 5.54
C LEU A 57 4.50 9.41 6.66
N GLY A 58 5.42 8.53 7.07
CA GLY A 58 5.21 7.58 8.15
C GLY A 58 4.49 6.30 7.73
N PHE A 59 4.41 6.01 6.42
CA PHE A 59 4.00 4.69 5.96
C PHE A 59 5.13 3.68 6.16
N VAL A 60 4.73 2.45 6.48
CA VAL A 60 5.60 1.28 6.51
C VAL A 60 5.15 0.30 5.45
N ARG A 61 6.10 -0.38 4.81
CA ARG A 61 5.78 -1.43 3.85
C ARG A 61 5.12 -2.59 4.59
N ASN A 62 3.96 -3.02 4.12
CA ASN A 62 3.28 -4.15 4.71
C ASN A 62 4.02 -5.44 4.34
N LEU A 63 4.62 -6.12 5.32
CA LEU A 63 5.33 -7.38 5.11
C LEU A 63 4.38 -8.57 4.90
N VAL A 64 3.09 -8.39 5.20
CA VAL A 64 2.06 -9.43 5.21
C VAL A 64 1.08 -9.30 4.03
N SER A 65 1.29 -8.35 3.12
CA SER A 65 0.37 -8.19 2.00
C SER A 65 0.51 -9.32 0.99
N SER A 66 -0.60 -9.99 0.70
CA SER A 66 -0.76 -10.79 -0.50
C SER A 66 -0.40 -10.00 -1.75
N LEU A 67 0.05 -10.71 -2.79
CA LEU A 67 0.17 -10.18 -4.13
C LEU A 67 -1.23 -9.75 -4.61
N LYS A 68 -1.45 -8.45 -4.85
CA LYS A 68 -2.74 -7.95 -5.37
C LYS A 68 -2.65 -7.69 -6.86
N PHE A 69 -3.75 -7.90 -7.57
CA PHE A 69 -3.90 -7.56 -8.97
C PHE A 69 -4.87 -6.39 -9.13
N ARG A 70 -4.79 -5.69 -10.26
CA ARG A 70 -5.80 -4.70 -10.68
C ARG A 70 -6.80 -5.42 -11.58
N ASP A 71 -8.03 -5.61 -11.10
CA ASP A 71 -9.08 -6.49 -11.68
C ASP A 71 -9.54 -6.11 -13.09
N TYR A 72 -9.06 -4.96 -13.56
CA TYR A 72 -9.55 -4.32 -14.76
C TYR A 72 -8.44 -3.81 -15.68
N ALA A 73 -7.18 -4.11 -15.34
CA ALA A 73 -6.08 -3.98 -16.28
C ALA A 73 -6.02 -5.24 -17.17
N THR A 74 -5.75 -5.04 -18.46
CA THR A 74 -5.47 -6.14 -19.39
C THR A 74 -4.12 -5.87 -20.06
N PRO A 75 -3.08 -6.71 -19.83
CA PRO A 75 -3.03 -7.84 -18.88
C PRO A 75 -3.14 -7.38 -17.43
N GLU A 76 -3.53 -8.27 -16.52
CA GLU A 76 -3.63 -7.98 -15.09
C GLU A 76 -2.32 -7.39 -14.54
N GLU A 77 -2.39 -6.18 -14.01
CA GLU A 77 -1.24 -5.53 -13.37
C GLU A 77 -1.16 -5.94 -11.91
N THR A 78 0.00 -6.43 -11.49
CA THR A 78 0.29 -6.73 -10.09
C THR A 78 0.69 -5.47 -9.32
N SER A 79 0.10 -5.28 -8.15
CA SER A 79 0.54 -4.26 -7.18
C SER A 79 2.02 -4.46 -6.84
N VAL A 80 2.78 -3.37 -6.87
CA VAL A 80 4.23 -3.43 -6.64
C VAL A 80 4.57 -3.45 -5.16
N ALA A 81 3.72 -2.83 -4.34
CA ALA A 81 3.83 -2.85 -2.89
C ALA A 81 2.53 -2.44 -2.21
N SER A 82 2.33 -2.98 -1.01
CA SER A 82 1.35 -2.52 -0.03
C SER A 82 2.04 -1.68 1.05
N TRP A 83 1.40 -0.58 1.42
CA TRP A 83 1.88 0.39 2.40
C TRP A 83 0.82 0.63 3.44
N VAL A 84 1.23 0.78 4.70
CA VAL A 84 0.29 0.98 5.81
C VAL A 84 0.75 2.13 6.66
N ARG A 85 -0.18 2.99 7.09
CA ARG A 85 0.04 4.04 8.07
C ARG A 85 -0.93 3.92 9.24
N TYR A 86 -0.40 4.03 10.45
CA TYR A 86 -1.15 3.99 11.71
C TYR A 86 -1.18 5.40 12.32
N PRO A 87 -2.34 6.09 12.33
CA PRO A 87 -2.40 7.49 12.80
C PRO A 87 -1.89 7.71 14.23
N ASP A 88 -2.16 6.76 15.13
CA ASP A 88 -1.79 6.80 16.55
C ASP A 88 -0.63 5.85 16.87
N GLY A 89 0.14 5.46 15.84
CA GLY A 89 1.20 4.46 15.94
C GLY A 89 0.70 3.02 15.92
N ALA A 90 1.62 2.08 15.66
CA ALA A 90 1.33 0.68 15.34
C ALA A 90 0.54 -0.06 16.44
N LEU A 91 0.82 0.22 17.72
CA LEU A 91 0.15 -0.41 18.85
C LEU A 91 -1.06 0.39 19.36
N GLY A 92 -1.20 1.65 18.96
CA GLY A 92 -2.28 2.54 19.40
C GLY A 92 -3.48 2.57 18.46
N SER A 93 -3.26 2.34 17.16
CA SER A 93 -4.31 2.52 16.15
C SER A 93 -5.16 1.26 15.98
N ASP A 94 -6.46 1.36 16.24
CA ASP A 94 -7.43 0.28 15.98
C ASP A 94 -7.71 0.08 14.47
N SER A 95 -7.38 1.08 13.66
CA SER A 95 -7.51 1.04 12.21
C SER A 95 -6.25 1.57 11.53
N GLN A 96 -6.10 1.28 10.25
CA GLN A 96 -4.93 1.59 9.46
C GLN A 96 -5.32 2.10 8.07
N LEU A 97 -4.53 3.03 7.53
CA LEU A 97 -4.66 3.50 6.16
C LEU A 97 -3.75 2.63 5.30
N HIS A 98 -4.34 1.86 4.41
CA HIS A 98 -3.64 0.93 3.55
C HIS A 98 -3.62 1.49 2.12
N LEU A 99 -2.44 1.55 1.51
CA LEU A 99 -2.26 1.88 0.11
C LEU A 99 -1.74 0.68 -0.69
N SER A 100 -2.27 0.48 -1.89
CA SER A 100 -1.70 -0.44 -2.89
C SER A 100 -1.21 0.40 -4.07
N LEU A 101 0.05 0.19 -4.48
CA LEU A 101 0.68 0.96 -5.55
C LEU A 101 0.82 0.15 -6.84
N TYR A 102 0.56 0.80 -7.95
CA TYR A 102 0.74 0.24 -9.29
C TYR A 102 1.55 1.20 -10.15
N ILE A 103 2.49 0.67 -10.92
CA ILE A 103 3.33 1.46 -11.82
C ILE A 103 2.52 1.74 -13.08
N GLY A 104 2.45 3.01 -13.51
CA GLY A 104 1.79 3.37 -14.76
C GLY A 104 2.56 2.88 -15.99
N PRO A 105 1.95 2.92 -17.18
CA PRO A 105 2.43 2.18 -18.35
C PRO A 105 3.86 2.54 -18.82
N ASP A 106 4.22 3.82 -18.75
CA ASP A 106 5.54 4.36 -19.12
C ASP A 106 6.51 4.45 -17.92
N ARG A 107 6.09 3.97 -16.74
CA ARG A 107 6.81 4.02 -15.46
C ARG A 107 7.08 5.43 -14.92
N SER A 108 6.51 6.47 -15.54
CA SER A 108 6.64 7.86 -15.08
C SER A 108 5.61 8.21 -14.00
N THR A 109 4.55 7.40 -13.88
CA THR A 109 3.46 7.61 -12.95
C THR A 109 3.28 6.43 -11.99
N THR A 110 2.64 6.69 -10.86
CA THR A 110 2.25 5.68 -9.88
C THR A 110 0.80 5.89 -9.48
N ASP A 111 -0.03 4.88 -9.71
CA ASP A 111 -1.41 4.85 -9.24
C ASP A 111 -1.47 4.40 -7.79
N VAL A 112 -2.28 5.10 -7.01
CA VAL A 112 -2.48 4.84 -5.58
C VAL A 112 -3.92 4.45 -5.34
N TYR A 113 -4.10 3.27 -4.77
CA TYR A 113 -5.39 2.78 -4.27
C TYR A 113 -5.35 2.83 -2.75
N ALA A 114 -6.43 3.25 -2.12
CA ALA A 114 -6.51 3.43 -0.69
C ALA A 114 -7.77 2.81 -0.10
N HIS A 115 -7.64 2.28 1.10
CA HIS A 115 -8.77 1.98 1.96
C HIS A 115 -8.38 2.14 3.43
N TRP A 116 -9.39 2.42 4.25
CA TRP A 116 -9.32 2.39 5.69
C TRP A 116 -9.82 1.03 6.18
N GLU A 117 -9.07 0.37 7.05
CA GLU A 117 -9.40 -0.98 7.50
C GLU A 117 -8.96 -1.21 8.95
N PRO A 118 -9.44 -2.27 9.63
CA PRO A 118 -8.94 -2.63 10.95
C PRO A 118 -7.44 -2.89 10.92
N SER A 119 -6.76 -2.43 11.97
CA SER A 119 -5.33 -2.66 12.17
C SER A 119 -5.07 -4.16 12.29
N TRP A 120 -4.21 -4.73 11.43
CA TRP A 120 -3.86 -6.15 11.54
C TRP A 120 -3.11 -6.47 12.84
N ILE A 121 -2.44 -5.47 13.42
CA ILE A 121 -1.71 -5.60 14.69
C ILE A 121 -2.68 -5.74 15.87
N ARG A 122 -3.74 -4.93 15.90
CA ARG A 122 -4.72 -4.92 17.02
C ARG A 122 -5.91 -5.85 16.80
N HIS A 123 -6.33 -6.01 15.55
CA HIS A 123 -7.55 -6.72 15.15
C HIS A 123 -7.30 -7.70 13.99
N PRO A 124 -6.36 -8.66 14.09
CA PRO A 124 -5.95 -9.53 12.98
C PRO A 124 -7.10 -10.32 12.36
N ILE A 125 -8.05 -10.80 13.17
CA ILE A 125 -9.21 -11.56 12.69
C ILE A 125 -10.17 -10.67 11.88
N ARG A 126 -10.43 -9.44 12.35
CA ARG A 126 -11.31 -8.49 11.65
C ARG A 126 -10.67 -8.02 10.35
N HIS A 127 -9.38 -7.72 10.40
CA HIS A 127 -8.57 -7.38 9.24
C HIS A 127 -8.63 -8.49 8.18
N TYR A 128 -8.37 -9.75 8.56
CA TYR A 128 -8.38 -10.88 7.63
C TYR A 128 -9.74 -11.10 6.94
N ARG A 129 -10.84 -10.93 7.69
CA ARG A 129 -12.20 -11.06 7.15
C ARG A 129 -12.54 -9.96 6.13
N ALA A 130 -11.84 -8.82 6.17
CA ALA A 130 -12.07 -7.68 5.27
C ALA A 130 -13.54 -7.18 5.22
N ASN A 131 -14.31 -7.41 6.28
CA ASN A 131 -15.72 -7.00 6.36
C ASN A 131 -15.87 -5.50 6.69
N ASP A 132 -14.83 -4.88 7.24
CA ASP A 132 -14.83 -3.51 7.73
C ASP A 132 -13.87 -2.62 6.91
N VAL A 133 -13.77 -2.88 5.60
CA VAL A 133 -12.94 -2.10 4.67
C VAL A 133 -13.76 -0.94 4.12
N ASP A 134 -13.24 0.27 4.26
CA ASP A 134 -13.88 1.51 3.83
C ASP A 134 -12.99 2.21 2.80
N ALA A 135 -13.38 2.12 1.53
CA ALA A 135 -12.65 2.72 0.42
C ALA A 135 -12.77 4.25 0.43
N GLU A 136 -13.97 4.78 0.69
CA GLU A 136 -14.26 6.21 0.67
C GLU A 136 -13.42 6.95 1.73
N GLU A 137 -13.48 6.48 2.98
CA GLU A 137 -12.68 7.03 4.08
C GLU A 137 -11.17 6.92 3.79
N GLY A 138 -10.74 5.82 3.15
CA GLY A 138 -9.34 5.65 2.75
C GLY A 138 -8.87 6.68 1.71
N ILE A 139 -9.71 6.94 0.71
CA ILE A 139 -9.46 7.92 -0.36
C ILE A 139 -9.40 9.34 0.22
N GLU A 140 -10.38 9.70 1.05
CA GLU A 140 -10.43 11.01 1.69
C GLU A 140 -9.19 11.24 2.57
N ARG A 141 -8.82 10.25 3.39
CA ARG A 141 -7.65 10.33 4.27
C ARG A 141 -6.34 10.48 3.51
N VAL A 142 -6.13 9.73 2.43
CA VAL A 142 -4.87 9.83 1.67
C VAL A 142 -4.78 11.16 0.92
N ARG A 143 -5.88 11.64 0.33
CA ARG A 143 -5.92 12.93 -0.35
C ARG A 143 -5.69 14.08 0.64
N ALA A 144 -6.40 14.09 1.76
CA ALA A 144 -6.21 15.10 2.81
C ALA A 144 -4.78 15.08 3.40
N LEU A 145 -4.17 13.89 3.55
CA LEU A 145 -2.76 13.76 3.92
C LEU A 145 -1.85 14.37 2.84
N PHE A 146 -2.06 14.05 1.58
CA PHE A 146 -1.19 14.53 0.50
C PHE A 146 -1.31 16.04 0.30
N GLU A 147 -2.52 16.59 0.34
CA GLU A 147 -2.77 18.03 0.28
C GLU A 147 -2.09 18.79 1.41
N ARG A 148 -2.23 18.31 2.65
CA ARG A 148 -1.59 18.92 3.82
C ARG A 148 -0.06 18.96 3.68
N GLU A 149 0.52 17.95 3.06
CA GLU A 149 1.96 17.78 2.91
C GLU A 149 2.47 18.34 1.56
N GLY A 150 1.62 19.00 0.78
CA GLY A 150 1.98 19.63 -0.50
C GLY A 150 2.35 18.63 -1.59
N VAL A 151 1.80 17.42 -1.56
CA VAL A 151 2.04 16.38 -2.56
C VAL A 151 1.05 16.58 -3.70
N GLU A 152 1.56 16.95 -4.88
CA GLU A 152 0.74 17.09 -6.09
C GLU A 152 0.29 15.72 -6.62
N TYR A 153 -0.99 15.65 -7.01
CA TYR A 153 -1.59 14.46 -7.60
C TYR A 153 -2.70 14.84 -8.59
N SER A 154 -3.10 13.88 -9.42
CA SER A 154 -4.27 13.99 -10.29
C SER A 154 -5.23 12.84 -10.05
N VAL A 155 -6.52 13.05 -10.30
CA VAL A 155 -7.54 11.99 -10.32
C VAL A 155 -7.81 11.67 -11.78
N VAL A 156 -7.32 10.52 -12.24
CA VAL A 156 -7.33 10.13 -13.65
C VAL A 156 -8.38 9.03 -13.87
N PRO A 157 -9.27 9.19 -14.87
CA PRO A 157 -10.21 8.14 -15.28
C PRO A 157 -9.53 6.80 -15.59
N ALA A 158 -10.27 5.69 -15.43
CA ALA A 158 -9.70 4.35 -15.59
C ALA A 158 -9.19 4.06 -17.01
N ASP A 159 -9.87 4.58 -18.03
CA ASP A 159 -9.50 4.47 -19.44
C ASP A 159 -8.18 5.20 -19.76
N GLU A 160 -7.96 6.38 -19.18
CA GLU A 160 -6.71 7.13 -19.36
C GLU A 160 -5.52 6.49 -18.61
N ARG A 161 -5.76 5.83 -17.47
CA ARG A 161 -4.69 5.16 -16.69
C ARG A 161 -4.12 3.91 -17.37
N LEU A 162 -4.87 3.29 -18.28
CA LEU A 162 -4.56 1.98 -18.85
C LEU A 162 -4.14 2.02 -20.33
N THR A 163 -4.31 3.15 -21.03
CA THR A 163 -4.22 3.21 -22.50
C THR A 163 -2.85 3.61 -23.07
N VAL A 164 -1.83 3.86 -22.26
CA VAL A 164 -0.49 4.21 -22.78
C VAL A 164 0.37 2.96 -23.01
N GLY A 165 -0.05 2.11 -23.94
CA GLY A 165 0.70 0.89 -24.27
C GLY A 165 0.41 0.29 -25.65
N THR A 166 -0.57 0.81 -26.38
CA THR A 166 -0.83 0.40 -27.76
C THR A 166 -0.20 1.43 -28.70
N GLU A 167 1.08 1.27 -29.01
CA GLU A 167 1.56 1.84 -30.27
C GLU A 167 0.73 1.22 -31.40
N PRO A 168 0.15 2.01 -32.32
CA PRO A 168 -0.49 1.45 -33.48
C PRO A 168 0.57 0.69 -34.28
N ALA A 169 0.32 -0.58 -34.59
CA ALA A 169 1.12 -1.31 -35.55
C ALA A 169 1.10 -0.51 -36.87
N GLU A 170 2.24 0.06 -37.25
CA GLU A 170 2.42 0.65 -38.57
C GLU A 170 2.26 -0.45 -39.63
N ASN A 171 1.54 -0.09 -40.70
CA ASN A 171 1.04 -0.92 -41.81
C ASN A 171 2.03 -1.95 -42.39
#